data_AF-A0A367M205-F1
#
_entry.id   AF-A0A367M205-F1
#
_cell.length_a   1.000
_cell.length_b   1.000
_cell.length_c   1.000
_cell.angle_alpha   90.00
_cell.angle_beta   90.00
_cell.angle_gamma   90.00
#
_symmetry.space_group_name_H-M   'P 1'
#
loop_
_entity.id
_entity.type
_entity.pdbx_description
1 polymer ?
#
loop_
_entity_poly.entity_id
_entity_poly.type
_entity_poly.pdbx_seq_one_letter_code
_entity_poly.pdbx_strand_id
1 'polypeptide(L)'
;MRTDAPVPEHPAPPSSPASPQRIRLIDRITAYRQPIGLVFTLLLFGLALVACYHLLREIDPGALHDAIADVPRPALLGALSATALGFVILLGYEWSASRFAGVTLPMRSLATGGFSAFAIGNAVGLSLLSGGSVRYRLYSRHGIGAAEIARMTLFASLSLGCALPVLAALAALCDLDDAASALHLPRALVAVIAIAVLSLAVGLVAFLARHRLPGERPSPDSLLVRLGRRSLRLPGLRLSLLQLLITALDVAAAATVLYLLLPETPPFAAFLLVYLLALAAGVLSHVPGGVGVFEAVLLAAFAGQLGAAPLA
;
A
#
# COMPACT_ATOMS: atom_id res chain seq x y z
N MET A 1 -4.45 70.27 -35.41
CA MET A 1 -4.60 70.29 -33.94
C MET A 1 -5.76 69.39 -33.56
N ARG A 2 -5.48 68.13 -33.20
CA ARG A 2 -6.41 67.19 -32.58
C ARG A 2 -5.79 66.84 -31.24
N THR A 3 -6.47 67.16 -30.15
CA THR A 3 -6.08 66.86 -28.77
C THR A 3 -6.90 65.66 -28.32
N ASP A 4 -6.28 64.49 -28.21
CA ASP A 4 -6.87 63.30 -27.58
C ASP A 4 -6.86 63.50 -26.06
N ALA A 5 -8.05 63.49 -25.46
CA ALA A 5 -8.24 63.51 -24.01
C ALA A 5 -8.10 62.08 -23.43
N PRO A 6 -7.54 61.90 -22.23
CA PRO A 6 -7.41 60.58 -21.62
C PRO A 6 -8.75 60.09 -21.05
N VAL A 7 -9.06 58.81 -21.31
CA VAL A 7 -10.21 58.07 -20.76
C VAL A 7 -9.96 57.75 -19.28
N PRO A 8 -10.95 57.88 -18.37
CA PRO A 8 -10.77 57.52 -16.96
C PRO A 8 -10.79 55.99 -16.76
N GLU A 9 -9.72 55.45 -16.15
CA GLU A 9 -9.66 54.05 -15.68
C GLU A 9 -10.69 53.82 -14.55
N HIS A 10 -11.56 52.82 -14.72
CA HIS A 10 -12.37 52.27 -13.63
C HIS A 10 -11.47 51.45 -12.69
N PRO A 11 -11.48 51.68 -11.37
CA PRO A 11 -10.75 50.83 -10.44
C PRO A 11 -11.41 49.45 -10.36
N ALA A 12 -10.60 48.39 -10.45
CA ALA A 12 -11.03 47.01 -10.25
C ALA A 12 -11.65 46.83 -8.84
N PRO A 13 -12.70 46.00 -8.68
CA PRO A 13 -13.31 45.80 -7.38
C PRO A 13 -12.33 45.10 -6.41
N PRO A 14 -12.33 45.45 -5.12
CA PRO A 14 -11.46 44.82 -4.13
C PRO A 14 -11.81 43.33 -3.98
N SER A 15 -10.78 42.49 -3.92
CA SER A 15 -10.89 41.08 -3.56
C SER A 15 -11.58 40.96 -2.20
N SER A 16 -12.68 40.20 -2.15
CA SER A 16 -13.45 40.01 -0.91
C SER A 16 -12.55 39.42 0.19
N PRO A 17 -12.49 40.03 1.39
CA PRO A 17 -11.72 39.49 2.50
C PRO A 17 -12.33 38.15 2.93
N ALA A 18 -11.51 37.11 3.00
CA ALA A 18 -11.94 35.82 3.53
C ALA A 18 -12.56 36.02 4.92
N SER A 19 -13.78 35.47 5.12
CA SER A 19 -14.58 35.67 6.33
C SER A 19 -13.78 35.39 7.62
N PRO A 20 -13.78 36.29 8.63
CA PRO A 20 -12.95 36.17 9.84
C PRO A 20 -13.25 34.93 10.70
N GLN A 21 -14.40 34.29 10.50
CA GLN A 21 -14.77 33.04 11.17
C GLN A 21 -13.97 31.82 10.68
N ARG A 22 -13.59 31.75 9.39
CA ARG A 22 -12.78 30.64 8.86
C ARG A 22 -11.36 30.64 9.43
N ILE A 23 -10.79 31.83 9.63
CA ILE A 23 -9.43 31.99 10.17
C ILE A 23 -9.37 31.52 11.63
N ARG A 24 -10.34 31.91 12.47
CA ARG A 24 -10.43 31.49 13.88
C ARG A 24 -10.60 29.97 14.08
N LEU A 25 -11.30 29.31 13.16
CA LEU A 25 -11.54 27.86 13.23
C LEU A 25 -10.27 27.07 12.87
N ILE A 26 -9.51 27.57 11.89
CA ILE A 26 -8.19 27.02 11.52
C ILE A 26 -7.18 27.23 12.65
N ASP A 27 -7.18 28.38 13.32
CA ASP A 27 -6.28 28.66 14.44
C ASP A 27 -6.58 27.78 15.67
N ARG A 28 -7.88 27.55 15.98
CA ARG A 28 -8.28 26.62 17.05
C ARG A 28 -7.94 25.17 16.74
N ILE A 29 -8.14 24.71 15.49
CA ILE A 29 -7.73 23.38 15.06
C ILE A 29 -6.20 23.25 15.16
N THR A 30 -5.45 24.31 14.81
CA THR A 30 -3.99 24.31 14.87
C THR A 30 -3.46 24.24 16.30
N ALA A 31 -4.12 24.91 17.26
CA ALA A 31 -3.77 24.85 18.68
C ALA A 31 -4.02 23.47 19.32
N TYR A 32 -5.05 22.74 18.87
CA TYR A 32 -5.38 21.40 19.38
C TYR A 32 -4.77 20.24 18.57
N ARG A 33 -3.89 20.51 17.60
CA ARG A 33 -3.27 19.47 16.75
C ARG A 33 -2.54 18.38 17.53
N GLN A 34 -1.82 18.76 18.59
CA GLN A 34 -1.07 17.81 19.41
C GLN A 34 -1.96 16.87 20.22
N PRO A 35 -2.96 17.35 21.01
CA PRO A 35 -3.85 16.45 21.74
C PRO A 35 -4.76 15.65 20.80
N ILE A 36 -5.22 16.21 19.68
CA ILE A 36 -6.02 15.46 18.68
C ILE A 36 -5.22 14.30 18.09
N GLY A 37 -3.95 14.54 17.72
CA GLY A 37 -3.07 13.49 17.20
C GLY A 37 -2.80 12.39 18.22
N LEU A 38 -2.62 12.75 19.50
CA LEU A 38 -2.45 11.80 20.60
C LEU A 38 -3.72 10.95 20.80
N VAL A 39 -4.89 11.58 20.90
CA VAL A 39 -6.19 10.89 21.07
C VAL A 39 -6.46 9.95 19.90
N PHE A 40 -6.21 10.40 18.67
CA PHE A 40 -6.39 9.55 17.48
C PHE A 40 -5.46 8.33 17.51
N THR A 41 -4.20 8.52 17.92
CA THR A 41 -3.22 7.41 18.04
C THR A 41 -3.62 6.43 19.15
N LEU A 42 -4.06 6.94 20.31
CA LEU A 42 -4.58 6.14 21.42
C LEU A 42 -5.83 5.35 21.05
N LEU A 43 -6.74 5.96 20.26
CA LEU A 43 -7.94 5.30 19.78
C LEU A 43 -7.61 4.16 18.81
N LEU A 44 -6.71 4.40 17.85
CA LEU A 44 -6.22 3.35 16.94
C LEU A 44 -5.53 2.21 17.70
N PHE A 45 -4.69 2.55 18.68
CA PHE A 45 -4.02 1.58 19.54
C PHE A 45 -5.01 0.77 20.38
N GLY A 46 -6.02 1.41 20.96
CA GLY A 46 -7.09 0.76 21.71
C GLY A 46 -7.92 -0.19 20.85
N LEU A 47 -8.27 0.22 19.63
CA LEU A 47 -8.99 -0.63 18.68
C LEU A 47 -8.16 -1.87 18.30
N ALA A 48 -6.86 -1.69 18.04
CA ALA A 48 -5.94 -2.80 17.76
C ALA A 48 -5.82 -3.78 18.95
N LEU A 49 -5.75 -3.26 20.18
CA LEU A 49 -5.75 -4.08 21.40
C LEU A 49 -7.03 -4.89 21.57
N VAL A 50 -8.20 -4.28 21.32
CA VAL A 50 -9.49 -4.97 21.40
C VAL A 50 -9.59 -6.07 20.35
N ALA A 51 -9.17 -5.79 19.11
CA ALA A 51 -9.13 -6.82 18.06
C ALA A 51 -8.20 -7.97 18.46
N CYS A 52 -6.98 -7.67 18.90
CA CYS A 52 -6.01 -8.65 19.36
C CYS A 52 -6.55 -9.48 20.54
N TYR A 53 -7.22 -8.86 21.51
CA TYR A 53 -7.83 -9.55 22.64
C TYR A 53 -8.93 -10.52 22.23
N HIS A 54 -9.78 -10.15 21.26
CA HIS A 54 -10.80 -11.05 20.72
C HIS A 54 -10.18 -12.26 20.02
N LEU A 55 -9.17 -12.03 19.18
CA LEU A 55 -8.45 -13.11 18.50
C LEU A 55 -7.74 -14.05 19.48
N LEU A 56 -7.10 -13.50 20.51
CA LEU A 56 -6.34 -14.29 21.48
C LEU A 56 -7.23 -15.10 22.42
N ARG A 57 -8.48 -14.67 22.65
CA ARG A 57 -9.45 -15.42 23.46
C ARG A 57 -9.96 -16.68 22.76
N GLU A 58 -9.92 -16.71 21.44
CA GLU A 58 -10.39 -17.83 20.63
C GLU A 58 -9.28 -18.89 20.42
N ILE A 59 -8.05 -18.59 20.81
CA ILE A 59 -6.89 -19.47 20.66
C ILE A 59 -6.63 -20.22 21.97
N ASP A 60 -6.61 -21.55 21.94
CA ASP A 60 -6.11 -22.35 23.05
C ASP A 60 -4.58 -22.19 23.16
N PRO A 61 -4.05 -21.66 24.28
CA PRO A 61 -2.62 -21.51 24.47
C PRO A 61 -1.86 -22.84 24.47
N GLY A 62 -2.51 -23.95 24.84
CA GLY A 62 -1.93 -25.30 24.75
C GLY A 62 -1.70 -25.70 23.29
N ALA A 63 -2.77 -25.70 22.48
CA ALA A 63 -2.70 -25.97 21.05
C ALA A 63 -1.71 -25.05 20.31
N LEU A 64 -1.61 -23.77 20.68
CA LEU A 64 -0.64 -22.85 20.10
C LEU A 64 0.81 -23.24 20.43
N HIS A 65 1.09 -23.65 21.67
CA HIS A 65 2.43 -24.09 22.07
C HIS A 65 2.86 -25.32 21.28
N ASP A 66 1.97 -26.31 21.19
CA ASP A 66 2.23 -27.56 20.48
C ASP A 66 2.42 -27.31 18.97
N ALA A 67 1.59 -26.44 18.38
CA ALA A 67 1.73 -26.04 16.98
C ALA A 67 3.07 -25.35 16.69
N ILE A 68 3.53 -24.45 17.57
CA ILE A 68 4.85 -23.79 17.42
C ILE A 68 5.99 -24.79 17.60
N ALA A 69 5.86 -25.73 18.54
CA ALA A 69 6.87 -26.75 18.82
C ALA A 69 7.01 -27.75 17.65
N ASP A 70 5.94 -28.00 16.92
CA ASP A 70 5.92 -28.91 15.76
C ASP A 70 6.54 -28.30 14.49
N VAL A 71 6.69 -26.97 14.42
CA VAL A 71 7.29 -26.31 13.25
C VAL A 71 8.75 -26.74 13.05
N PRO A 72 9.13 -27.27 11.88
CA PRO A 72 10.51 -27.64 11.59
C PRO A 72 11.44 -26.42 11.69
N ARG A 73 12.55 -26.54 12.43
CA ARG A 73 13.60 -25.51 12.51
C ARG A 73 14.07 -24.96 11.16
N PRO A 74 14.27 -25.76 10.09
CA PRO A 74 14.66 -25.21 8.79
C PRO A 74 13.56 -24.34 8.16
N ALA A 75 12.28 -24.66 8.38
CA ALA A 75 11.16 -23.83 7.95
C ALA A 75 11.15 -22.49 8.70
N LEU A 76 11.38 -22.51 10.02
CA LEU A 76 11.46 -21.29 10.83
C LEU A 76 12.63 -20.38 10.39
N LEU A 77 13.81 -20.95 10.14
CA LEU A 77 14.96 -20.18 9.62
C LEU A 77 14.70 -19.64 8.20
N GLY A 78 14.04 -20.43 7.36
CA GLY A 78 13.59 -20.01 6.04
C GLY A 78 12.64 -18.81 6.13
N ALA A 79 11.61 -18.88 6.97
CA ALA A 79 10.66 -17.81 7.23
C ALA A 79 11.35 -16.53 7.76
N LEU A 80 12.30 -16.67 8.68
CA LEU A 80 13.07 -15.54 9.20
C LEU A 80 13.94 -14.89 8.12
N SER A 81 14.60 -15.69 7.27
CA SER A 81 15.40 -15.17 6.16
C SER A 81 14.55 -14.48 5.08
N ALA A 82 13.38 -15.04 4.75
CA ALA A 82 12.42 -14.44 3.83
C ALA A 82 11.86 -13.12 4.39
N THR A 83 11.61 -13.05 5.70
CA THR A 83 11.21 -11.80 6.38
C THR A 83 12.30 -10.74 6.30
N ALA A 84 13.56 -11.11 6.57
CA ALA A 84 14.70 -10.20 6.44
C ALA A 84 14.85 -9.69 5.00
N LEU A 85 14.69 -10.59 4.01
CA LEU A 85 14.70 -10.22 2.60
C LEU A 85 13.54 -9.27 2.24
N GLY A 86 12.34 -9.51 2.76
CA GLY A 86 11.19 -8.60 2.63
C GLY A 86 11.54 -7.19 3.12
N PHE A 87 12.14 -7.08 4.32
CA PHE A 87 12.61 -5.80 4.84
C PHE A 87 13.69 -5.12 3.97
N VAL A 88 14.54 -5.89 3.30
CA VAL A 88 15.49 -5.33 2.31
C VAL A 88 14.75 -4.81 1.07
N ILE A 89 13.74 -5.52 0.59
CA ILE A 89 12.91 -5.09 -0.56
C ILE A 89 12.14 -3.80 -0.23
N LEU A 90 11.69 -3.65 1.01
CA LEU A 90 11.05 -2.45 1.54
C LEU A 90 11.95 -1.20 1.46
N LEU A 91 13.29 -1.35 1.51
CA LEU A 91 14.20 -0.23 1.21
C LEU A 91 14.10 0.20 -0.26
N GLY A 92 13.93 -0.76 -1.18
CA GLY A 92 13.68 -0.48 -2.60
C GLY A 92 12.39 0.31 -2.81
N TYR A 93 11.34 0.00 -2.06
CA TYR A 93 10.09 0.77 -2.03
C TYR A 93 10.31 2.23 -1.63
N GLU A 94 11.00 2.48 -0.51
CA GLU A 94 11.29 3.84 -0.06
C GLU A 94 12.18 4.60 -1.04
N TRP A 95 13.18 3.92 -1.62
CA TRP A 95 14.06 4.51 -2.62
C TRP A 95 13.28 4.91 -3.87
N SER A 96 12.42 4.04 -4.39
CA SER A 96 11.55 4.32 -5.53
C SER A 96 10.58 5.49 -5.24
N ALA A 97 9.98 5.50 -4.04
CA ALA A 97 9.11 6.58 -3.59
C ALA A 97 9.83 7.93 -3.48
N SER A 98 11.07 7.93 -2.96
CA SER A 98 11.89 9.15 -2.84
C SER A 98 12.24 9.74 -4.21
N ARG A 99 12.58 8.89 -5.19
CA ARG A 99 12.79 9.28 -6.59
C ARG A 99 11.54 9.85 -7.23
N PHE A 100 10.38 9.23 -7.01
CA PHE A 100 9.11 9.73 -7.48
C PHE A 100 8.78 11.13 -6.91
N ALA A 101 9.02 11.32 -5.61
CA ALA A 101 8.80 12.60 -4.93
C ALA A 101 9.83 13.68 -5.30
N GLY A 102 10.95 13.30 -5.94
CA GLY A 102 12.04 14.21 -6.29
C GLY A 102 12.89 14.63 -5.09
N VAL A 103 12.98 13.76 -4.08
CA VAL A 103 13.68 14.03 -2.81
C VAL A 103 14.91 13.14 -2.69
N THR A 104 16.02 13.72 -2.24
CA THR A 104 17.24 12.99 -1.89
C THR A 104 17.33 12.82 -0.38
N LEU A 105 17.27 11.57 0.08
CA LEU A 105 17.46 11.21 1.49
C LEU A 105 18.69 10.33 1.64
N PRO A 106 19.44 10.43 2.75
CA PRO A 106 20.54 9.52 3.02
C PRO A 106 19.98 8.10 3.22
N MET A 107 20.73 7.10 2.75
CA MET A 107 20.28 5.70 2.74
C MET A 107 19.88 5.19 4.13
N ARG A 108 20.55 5.66 5.20
CA ARG A 108 20.22 5.32 6.58
C ARG A 108 18.83 5.81 7.00
N SER A 109 18.43 7.00 6.55
CA SER A 109 17.11 7.57 6.84
C SER A 109 16.02 6.89 6.02
N LEU A 110 16.31 6.49 4.78
CA LEU A 110 15.39 5.64 4.00
C LEU A 110 15.19 4.26 4.65
N ALA A 111 16.27 3.64 5.12
CA ALA A 111 16.19 2.34 5.79
C ALA A 111 15.38 2.40 7.09
N THR A 112 15.71 3.33 7.98
CA THR A 112 15.00 3.48 9.26
C THR A 112 13.57 3.98 9.08
N GLY A 113 13.35 4.88 8.14
CA GLY A 113 12.03 5.42 7.79
C GLY A 113 11.13 4.37 7.17
N GLY A 114 11.62 3.63 6.18
CA GLY A 114 10.91 2.52 5.57
C GLY A 114 10.58 1.43 6.56
N PHE A 115 11.59 0.92 7.27
CA PHE A 115 11.40 -0.12 8.27
C PHE A 115 10.32 0.26 9.29
N SER A 116 10.43 1.45 9.90
CA SER A 116 9.47 1.89 10.93
C SER A 116 8.09 2.17 10.35
N ALA A 117 8.01 2.83 9.19
CA ALA A 117 6.74 3.21 8.59
C ALA A 117 5.94 2.00 8.08
N PHE A 118 6.62 1.00 7.51
CA PHE A 118 5.98 -0.22 7.05
C PHE A 118 5.67 -1.19 8.20
N ALA A 119 6.56 -1.33 9.20
CA ALA A 119 6.25 -2.15 10.37
C ALA A 119 5.00 -1.62 11.10
N ILE A 120 4.95 -0.31 11.37
CA ILE A 120 3.79 0.31 12.04
C ILE A 120 2.58 0.35 11.10
N GLY A 121 2.79 0.61 9.81
CA GLY A 121 1.71 0.62 8.81
C GLY A 121 1.03 -0.72 8.66
N ASN A 122 1.80 -1.81 8.60
CA ASN A 122 1.28 -3.16 8.50
C ASN A 122 0.66 -3.65 9.81
N ALA A 123 1.20 -3.28 10.97
CA ALA A 123 0.64 -3.71 12.26
C ALA A 123 -0.66 -2.97 12.63
N VAL A 124 -0.71 -1.65 12.43
CA VAL A 124 -1.83 -0.79 12.89
C VAL A 124 -2.94 -0.68 11.84
N GLY A 125 -2.66 -0.99 10.58
CA GLY A 125 -3.54 -0.68 9.46
C GLY A 125 -3.58 0.82 9.15
N LEU A 126 -4.45 1.20 8.19
CA LEU A 126 -4.50 2.55 7.63
C LEU A 126 -3.10 3.07 7.26
N SER A 127 -2.31 2.25 6.56
CA SER A 127 -0.87 2.46 6.33
C SER A 127 -0.52 3.82 5.72
N LEU A 128 -1.47 4.43 4.99
CA LEU A 128 -1.36 5.80 4.47
C LEU A 128 -1.28 6.85 5.59
N LEU A 129 -2.09 6.71 6.65
CA LEU A 129 -2.10 7.61 7.80
C LEU A 129 -1.04 7.22 8.82
N SER A 130 -1.01 5.94 9.20
CA SER A 130 -0.10 5.40 10.20
C SER A 130 1.36 5.51 9.73
N GLY A 131 1.71 4.83 8.63
CA GLY A 131 3.05 4.90 8.04
C GLY A 131 3.41 6.29 7.51
N GLY A 132 2.44 7.03 6.96
CA GLY A 132 2.66 8.41 6.52
C GLY A 132 3.04 9.37 7.65
N SER A 133 2.45 9.22 8.84
CA SER A 133 2.80 10.02 10.02
C SER A 133 4.22 9.74 10.54
N VAL A 134 4.65 8.48 10.49
CA VAL A 134 6.02 8.06 10.86
C VAL A 134 7.03 8.66 9.90
N ARG A 135 6.77 8.57 8.58
CA ARG A 135 7.58 9.24 7.55
C ARG A 135 7.61 10.74 7.76
N TYR A 136 6.47 11.36 8.07
CA TYR A 136 6.38 12.79 8.35
C TYR A 136 7.31 13.18 9.49
N ARG A 137 7.26 12.48 10.62
CA ARG A 137 8.08 12.79 11.80
C ARG A 137 9.58 12.56 11.55
N LEU A 138 9.96 11.54 10.77
CA LEU A 138 11.35 11.21 10.53
C LEU A 138 11.98 12.08 9.43
N TYR A 139 11.25 12.32 8.33
CA TYR A 139 11.76 13.05 7.17
C TYR A 139 11.62 14.56 7.31
N SER A 140 10.67 15.08 8.10
CA SER A 140 10.61 16.53 8.41
C SER A 140 11.88 17.04 9.11
N ARG A 141 12.53 16.19 9.92
CA ARG A 141 13.84 16.48 10.53
C ARG A 141 14.97 16.66 9.51
N HIS A 142 14.79 16.11 8.32
CA HIS A 142 15.73 16.22 7.20
C HIS A 142 15.33 17.35 6.22
N GLY A 143 14.40 18.22 6.61
CA GLY A 143 13.96 19.36 5.79
C GLY A 143 12.98 18.99 4.67
N ILE A 144 12.44 17.77 4.67
CA ILE A 144 11.48 17.34 3.64
C ILE A 144 10.09 17.88 3.95
N GLY A 145 9.47 18.54 2.97
CA GLY A 145 8.14 19.11 3.10
C GLY A 145 7.04 18.05 3.23
N ALA A 146 5.92 18.44 3.83
CA ALA A 146 4.76 17.57 4.04
C ALA A 146 4.19 17.05 2.70
N ALA A 147 4.24 17.88 1.65
CA ALA A 147 3.72 17.55 0.34
C ALA A 147 4.52 16.42 -0.33
N GLU A 148 5.84 16.44 -0.21
CA GLU A 148 6.73 15.41 -0.73
C GLU A 148 6.48 14.07 -0.02
N ILE A 149 6.33 14.09 1.31
CA ILE A 149 6.05 12.89 2.11
C ILE A 149 4.68 12.31 1.78
N ALA A 150 3.67 13.17 1.59
CA ALA A 150 2.35 12.75 1.13
C ALA A 150 2.43 12.10 -0.26
N ARG A 151 3.25 12.63 -1.19
CA ARG A 151 3.49 12.03 -2.50
C ARG A 151 4.16 10.67 -2.39
N MET A 152 5.18 10.51 -1.54
CA MET A 152 5.84 9.23 -1.30
C MET A 152 4.85 8.18 -0.79
N THR A 153 4.02 8.56 0.19
CA THR A 153 3.06 7.66 0.82
C THR A 153 1.94 7.28 -0.15
N LEU A 154 1.41 8.24 -0.91
CA LEU A 154 0.40 8.00 -1.93
C LEU A 154 0.93 7.10 -3.05
N PHE A 155 2.18 7.32 -3.47
CA PHE A 155 2.83 6.48 -4.48
C PHE A 155 2.96 5.03 -4.01
N ALA A 156 3.39 4.80 -2.77
CA ALA A 156 3.49 3.45 -2.21
C ALA A 156 2.11 2.75 -2.16
N SER A 157 1.07 3.44 -1.68
CA SER A 157 -0.29 2.87 -1.61
C SER A 157 -0.89 2.60 -2.99
N LEU A 158 -0.74 3.54 -3.93
CA LEU A 158 -1.26 3.38 -5.28
C LEU A 158 -0.50 2.31 -6.06
N SER A 159 0.82 2.23 -5.86
CA SER A 159 1.65 1.16 -6.41
C SER A 159 1.14 -0.21 -6.00
N LEU A 160 0.93 -0.43 -4.69
CA LEU A 160 0.44 -1.70 -4.18
C LEU A 160 -0.95 -2.02 -4.76
N GLY A 161 -1.87 -1.05 -4.71
CA GLY A 161 -3.22 -1.22 -5.24
C GLY A 161 -3.27 -1.52 -6.74
N CYS A 162 -2.35 -0.95 -7.54
CA CYS A 162 -2.25 -1.25 -8.97
C CYS A 162 -1.50 -2.55 -9.26
N ALA A 163 -0.53 -2.92 -8.44
CA ALA A 163 0.28 -4.12 -8.63
C ALA A 163 -0.47 -5.40 -8.22
N LEU A 164 -1.25 -5.39 -7.13
CA LEU A 164 -1.93 -6.59 -6.62
C LEU A 164 -2.84 -7.27 -7.68
N PRO A 165 -3.73 -6.57 -8.40
CA PRO A 165 -4.55 -7.21 -9.44
C PRO A 165 -3.72 -7.77 -10.59
N VAL A 166 -2.65 -7.07 -10.99
CA VAL A 166 -1.74 -7.52 -12.06
C VAL A 166 -1.00 -8.79 -11.64
N LEU A 167 -0.47 -8.82 -10.42
CA LEU A 167 0.22 -9.99 -9.86
C LEU A 167 -0.74 -11.16 -9.68
N ALA A 168 -1.97 -10.92 -9.23
CA ALA A 168 -2.98 -11.97 -9.10
C ALA A 168 -3.37 -12.55 -10.46
N ALA A 169 -3.57 -11.70 -11.47
CA ALA A 169 -3.84 -12.16 -12.83
C ALA A 169 -2.67 -12.95 -13.43
N LEU A 170 -1.42 -12.53 -13.19
CA LEU A 170 -0.24 -13.28 -13.63
C LEU A 170 -0.13 -14.62 -12.92
N ALA A 171 -0.31 -14.67 -11.59
CA ALA A 171 -0.31 -15.90 -10.81
C ALA A 171 -1.39 -16.88 -11.30
N ALA A 172 -2.60 -16.40 -11.57
CA ALA A 172 -3.70 -17.20 -12.10
C ALA A 172 -3.42 -17.74 -13.52
N LEU A 173 -2.66 -17.02 -14.35
CA LEU A 173 -2.31 -17.49 -15.70
C LEU A 173 -1.12 -18.46 -15.72
N CYS A 174 -0.26 -18.42 -14.71
CA CYS A 174 0.84 -19.38 -14.57
C CYS A 174 0.32 -20.80 -14.33
N ASP A 175 -0.73 -20.94 -13.49
CA ASP A 175 -1.40 -22.22 -13.28
C ASP A 175 -2.92 -22.05 -13.23
N LEU A 176 -3.55 -22.17 -14.40
CA LEU A 176 -4.98 -21.94 -14.56
C LEU A 176 -5.84 -23.03 -13.92
N ASP A 177 -5.35 -24.27 -13.89
CA ASP A 177 -6.12 -25.39 -13.37
C ASP A 177 -6.14 -25.34 -11.83
N ASP A 178 -5.00 -25.02 -11.21
CA ASP A 178 -4.91 -24.79 -9.77
C ASP A 178 -5.61 -23.49 -9.34
N ALA A 179 -5.53 -22.43 -10.13
CA ALA A 179 -6.27 -21.20 -9.85
C ALA A 179 -7.80 -21.42 -9.92
N ALA A 180 -8.27 -22.22 -10.87
CA ALA A 180 -9.67 -22.57 -11.02
C ALA A 180 -10.19 -23.40 -9.84
N SER A 181 -9.38 -24.36 -9.37
CA SER A 181 -9.72 -25.18 -8.20
C SER A 181 -9.75 -24.34 -6.92
N ALA A 182 -8.74 -23.51 -6.68
CA ALA A 182 -8.68 -22.64 -5.50
C ALA A 182 -9.84 -21.61 -5.46
N LEU A 183 -10.21 -21.05 -6.61
CA LEU A 183 -11.30 -20.08 -6.71
C LEU A 183 -12.70 -20.71 -6.80
N HIS A 184 -12.80 -22.03 -6.96
CA HIS A 184 -14.05 -22.74 -7.25
C HIS A 184 -14.79 -22.16 -8.48
N LEU A 185 -14.02 -21.72 -9.50
CA LEU A 185 -14.54 -21.12 -10.72
C LEU A 185 -14.17 -21.94 -11.96
N PRO A 186 -14.96 -21.90 -13.05
CA PRO A 186 -14.58 -22.52 -14.30
C PRO A 186 -13.26 -21.93 -14.84
N ARG A 187 -12.35 -22.80 -15.31
CA ARG A 187 -11.07 -22.41 -15.93
C ARG A 187 -11.21 -21.30 -16.96
N ALA A 188 -12.22 -21.38 -17.83
CA ALA A 188 -12.47 -20.39 -18.86
C ALA A 188 -12.78 -19.00 -18.26
N LEU A 189 -13.54 -18.95 -17.16
CA LEU A 189 -13.88 -17.69 -16.49
C LEU A 189 -12.65 -17.07 -15.83
N VAL A 190 -11.83 -17.88 -15.14
CA VAL A 190 -10.57 -17.41 -14.53
C VAL A 190 -9.63 -16.83 -15.60
N ALA A 191 -9.46 -17.53 -16.72
CA ALA A 191 -8.65 -17.04 -17.84
C ALA A 191 -9.17 -15.72 -18.41
N VAL A 192 -10.49 -15.60 -18.63
CA VAL A 192 -11.11 -14.36 -19.13
C VAL A 192 -10.90 -13.21 -18.16
N ILE A 193 -11.11 -13.42 -16.85
CA ILE A 193 -10.90 -12.38 -15.83
C ILE A 193 -9.44 -11.95 -15.80
N ALA A 194 -8.50 -12.90 -15.77
CA ALA A 194 -7.07 -12.57 -15.73
C ALA A 194 -6.62 -11.79 -16.96
N ILE A 195 -7.05 -12.20 -18.17
CA ILE A 195 -6.76 -11.48 -19.42
C ILE A 195 -7.44 -10.09 -19.42
N ALA A 196 -8.65 -9.97 -18.91
CA ALA A 196 -9.36 -8.70 -18.79
C ALA A 196 -8.62 -7.73 -17.85
N VAL A 197 -8.13 -8.21 -16.71
CA VAL A 197 -7.34 -7.40 -15.76
C VAL A 197 -6.02 -6.95 -16.39
N LEU A 198 -5.29 -7.85 -17.07
CA LEU A 198 -4.04 -7.49 -17.73
C LEU A 198 -4.25 -6.52 -18.89
N SER A 199 -5.27 -6.73 -19.71
CA SER A 199 -5.61 -5.83 -20.82
C SER A 199 -6.07 -4.46 -20.33
N LEU A 200 -6.80 -4.39 -19.21
CA LEU A 200 -7.14 -3.13 -18.54
C LEU A 200 -5.89 -2.43 -18.00
N ALA A 201 -4.96 -3.16 -17.38
CA ALA A 201 -3.70 -2.59 -16.90
C ALA A 201 -2.84 -2.03 -18.05
N VAL A 202 -2.69 -2.80 -19.13
CA VAL A 202 -2.00 -2.35 -20.35
C VAL A 202 -2.72 -1.17 -20.99
N GLY A 203 -4.05 -1.22 -21.07
CA GLY A 203 -4.90 -0.15 -21.59
C GLY A 203 -4.76 1.14 -20.78
N LEU A 204 -4.72 1.04 -19.45
CA LEU A 204 -4.49 2.17 -18.55
C LEU A 204 -3.09 2.76 -18.77
N VAL A 205 -2.05 1.93 -18.86
CA VAL A 205 -0.68 2.39 -19.14
C VAL A 205 -0.60 3.07 -20.51
N ALA A 206 -1.24 2.50 -21.54
CA ALA A 206 -1.29 3.06 -22.89
C ALA A 206 -2.09 4.38 -22.95
N PHE A 207 -3.21 4.46 -22.24
CA PHE A 207 -4.01 5.68 -22.10
C PHE A 207 -3.22 6.79 -21.42
N LEU A 208 -2.60 6.48 -20.27
CA LEU A 208 -1.71 7.40 -19.56
C LEU A 208 -0.50 7.80 -20.43
N ALA A 209 -0.05 6.90 -21.31
CA ALA A 209 1.03 7.19 -22.22
C ALA A 209 0.65 8.11 -23.40
N ARG A 210 -0.58 8.00 -23.90
CA ARG A 210 -1.12 8.87 -24.95
C ARG A 210 -1.48 10.26 -24.43
N HIS A 211 -1.88 10.39 -23.18
CA HIS A 211 -2.18 11.68 -22.52
C HIS A 211 -0.95 12.33 -21.85
N ARG A 212 0.26 11.90 -22.19
CA ARG A 212 1.51 12.55 -21.74
C ARG A 212 1.58 13.96 -22.31
N LEU A 213 1.88 14.94 -21.46
CA LEU A 213 2.31 16.27 -21.90
C LEU A 213 3.78 16.16 -22.37
N PRO A 214 4.09 16.45 -23.64
CA PRO A 214 5.46 16.55 -24.10
C PRO A 214 6.02 17.90 -23.66
N GLY A 215 6.92 17.92 -22.66
CA GLY A 215 7.74 19.12 -22.38
C GLY A 215 8.15 19.33 -20.93
N GLU A 216 7.31 18.98 -19.95
CA GLU A 216 7.59 19.30 -18.54
C GLU A 216 7.89 18.00 -17.77
N ARG A 217 9.18 17.69 -17.64
CA ARG A 217 9.71 16.66 -16.74
C ARG A 217 10.19 17.33 -15.45
N PRO A 218 9.34 17.54 -14.43
CA PRO A 218 9.77 18.16 -13.17
C PRO A 218 10.79 17.30 -12.39
N SER A 219 10.96 16.02 -12.74
CA SER A 219 12.11 15.19 -12.34
C SER A 219 12.36 14.11 -13.40
N PRO A 220 13.59 13.55 -13.52
CA PRO A 220 13.94 12.56 -14.55
C PRO A 220 13.05 11.29 -14.55
N ASP A 221 12.42 10.96 -13.41
CA ASP A 221 11.62 9.74 -13.22
C ASP A 221 10.10 9.99 -13.05
N SER A 222 9.61 11.22 -13.28
CA SER A 222 8.17 11.55 -13.17
C SER A 222 7.60 12.19 -14.44
N LEU A 223 6.36 11.86 -14.74
CA LEU A 223 5.57 12.33 -15.87
C LEU A 223 4.44 13.21 -15.37
N LEU A 224 4.17 14.32 -16.04
CA LEU A 224 2.93 15.05 -15.85
C LEU A 224 1.90 14.55 -16.89
N VAL A 225 0.79 14.00 -16.40
CA VAL A 225 -0.36 13.62 -17.23
C VAL A 225 -1.49 14.59 -16.94
N ARG A 226 -2.08 15.13 -17.99
CA ARG A 226 -3.21 16.05 -17.87
C ARG A 226 -4.50 15.25 -17.87
N LEU A 227 -5.12 15.09 -16.70
CA LEU A 227 -6.48 14.54 -16.58
C LEU A 227 -7.47 15.72 -16.54
N GLY A 228 -7.92 16.16 -17.71
CA GLY A 228 -8.85 17.30 -17.85
C GLY A 228 -8.23 18.64 -17.41
N ARG A 229 -8.78 19.27 -16.36
CA ARG A 229 -8.28 20.55 -15.80
C ARG A 229 -7.20 20.39 -14.72
N ARG A 230 -6.87 19.15 -14.29
CA ARG A 230 -5.85 18.88 -13.27
C ARG A 230 -4.62 18.21 -13.88
N SER A 231 -3.43 18.66 -13.51
CA SER A 231 -2.17 17.99 -13.82
C SER A 231 -1.85 16.97 -12.72
N LEU A 232 -1.83 15.69 -13.08
CA LEU A 232 -1.44 14.61 -12.17
C LEU A 232 0.00 14.20 -12.48
N ARG A 233 0.86 14.20 -11.47
CA ARG A 233 2.23 13.69 -11.60
C ARG A 233 2.18 12.17 -11.42
N LEU A 234 2.55 11.42 -12.45
CA LEU A 234 2.59 9.96 -12.47
C LEU A 234 4.02 9.44 -12.62
N PRO A 235 4.34 8.25 -12.10
CA PRO A 235 5.66 7.66 -12.24
C PRO A 235 6.00 7.37 -13.71
N GLY A 236 7.28 7.55 -14.06
CA GLY A 236 7.85 7.13 -15.35
C GLY A 236 7.60 5.65 -15.63
N LEU A 237 7.53 5.22 -16.91
CA LEU A 237 7.35 3.78 -17.23
C LEU A 237 8.42 2.90 -16.58
N ARG A 238 9.68 3.36 -16.59
CA ARG A 238 10.80 2.66 -15.95
C ARG A 238 10.59 2.53 -14.44
N LEU A 239 10.15 3.61 -13.79
CA LEU A 239 9.89 3.60 -12.36
C LEU A 239 8.68 2.72 -12.02
N SER A 240 7.61 2.75 -12.82
CA SER A 240 6.45 1.87 -12.65
C SER A 240 6.79 0.39 -12.81
N LEU A 241 7.62 0.03 -13.81
CA LEU A 241 8.07 -1.34 -14.01
C LEU A 241 8.98 -1.80 -12.88
N LEU A 242 9.92 -0.95 -12.45
CA LEU A 242 10.77 -1.24 -11.30
C LEU A 242 9.92 -1.42 -10.04
N GLN A 243 8.95 -0.54 -9.83
CA GLN A 243 8.04 -0.59 -8.70
C GLN A 243 7.17 -1.86 -8.72
N LEU A 244 6.69 -2.28 -9.88
CA LEU A 244 5.97 -3.55 -10.05
C LEU A 244 6.87 -4.73 -9.68
N LEU A 245 8.13 -4.74 -10.11
CA LEU A 245 9.10 -5.77 -9.77
C LEU A 245 9.38 -5.80 -8.25
N ILE A 246 9.60 -4.64 -7.63
CA ILE A 246 9.80 -4.52 -6.18
C ILE A 246 8.57 -5.06 -5.45
N THR A 247 7.36 -4.70 -5.88
CA THR A 247 6.11 -5.18 -5.29
C THR A 247 5.95 -6.69 -5.45
N ALA A 248 6.31 -7.24 -6.62
CA ALA A 248 6.26 -8.68 -6.88
C ALA A 248 7.20 -9.45 -5.93
N LEU A 249 8.43 -8.96 -5.77
CA LEU A 249 9.41 -9.55 -4.85
C LEU A 249 8.96 -9.46 -3.39
N ASP A 250 8.39 -8.32 -2.98
CA ASP A 250 7.88 -8.10 -1.63
C ASP A 250 6.75 -9.07 -1.29
N VAL A 251 5.75 -9.16 -2.17
CA VAL A 251 4.63 -10.09 -1.99
C VAL A 251 5.10 -11.53 -2.05
N ALA A 252 6.03 -11.89 -2.96
CA ALA A 252 6.56 -13.25 -3.03
C ALA A 252 7.33 -13.62 -1.76
N ALA A 253 8.13 -12.71 -1.21
CA ALA A 253 8.82 -12.92 0.06
C ALA A 253 7.82 -13.09 1.22
N ALA A 254 6.82 -12.21 1.32
CA ALA A 254 5.80 -12.27 2.35
C ALA A 254 4.93 -13.55 2.25
N ALA A 255 4.57 -13.98 1.05
CA ALA A 255 3.88 -15.25 0.81
C ALA A 255 4.78 -16.43 1.20
N THR A 256 6.06 -16.41 0.85
CA THR A 256 7.02 -17.48 1.20
C THR A 256 7.15 -17.66 2.71
N VAL A 257 7.12 -16.56 3.49
CA VAL A 257 7.11 -16.64 4.97
C VAL A 257 5.97 -17.52 5.46
N LEU A 258 4.75 -17.26 4.98
CA LEU A 258 3.58 -18.01 5.42
C LEU A 258 3.57 -19.43 4.84
N TYR A 259 3.98 -19.59 3.58
CA TYR A 259 4.06 -20.89 2.90
C TYR A 259 4.99 -21.87 3.61
N LEU A 260 6.15 -21.42 4.10
CA LEU A 260 7.10 -22.26 4.82
C LEU A 260 6.58 -22.68 6.20
N LEU A 261 5.69 -21.90 6.80
CA LEU A 261 5.11 -22.19 8.11
C LEU A 261 3.83 -23.03 8.02
N LEU A 262 3.31 -23.28 6.82
CA LEU A 262 2.12 -24.11 6.62
C LEU A 262 2.48 -25.61 6.77
N PRO A 263 1.70 -26.39 7.54
CA PRO A 263 1.95 -27.82 7.73
C PRO A 263 1.67 -28.63 6.47
N GLU A 264 0.63 -28.28 5.71
CA GLU A 264 0.36 -28.84 4.39
C GLU A 264 0.58 -27.77 3.32
N THR A 265 1.48 -28.06 2.38
CA THR A 265 1.85 -27.10 1.34
C THR A 265 1.04 -27.33 0.06
N PRO A 266 0.05 -26.48 -0.25
CA PRO A 266 -0.57 -26.48 -1.58
C PRO A 266 0.47 -26.10 -2.65
N PRO A 267 0.18 -26.25 -3.95
CA PRO A 267 1.02 -25.71 -5.01
C PRO A 267 1.30 -24.21 -4.80
N PHE A 268 2.57 -23.80 -4.91
CA PHE A 268 2.98 -22.43 -4.59
C PHE A 268 2.24 -21.37 -5.41
N ALA A 269 1.91 -21.65 -6.68
CA ALA A 269 1.15 -20.74 -7.54
C ALA A 269 -0.27 -20.50 -7.01
N ALA A 270 -0.97 -21.57 -6.60
CA ALA A 270 -2.30 -21.50 -5.99
C ALA A 270 -2.25 -20.72 -4.68
N PHE A 271 -1.27 -21.02 -3.83
CA PHE A 271 -1.05 -20.31 -2.57
C PHE A 271 -0.80 -18.82 -2.78
N LEU A 272 0.08 -18.46 -3.73
CA LEU A 272 0.39 -17.08 -4.03
C LEU A 272 -0.85 -16.32 -4.53
N LEU A 273 -1.70 -16.95 -5.35
CA LEU A 273 -2.95 -16.36 -5.82
C LEU A 273 -3.91 -16.09 -4.65
N VAL A 274 -4.16 -17.08 -3.80
CA VAL A 274 -5.02 -16.92 -2.62
C VAL A 274 -4.45 -15.89 -1.66
N TYR A 275 -3.14 -15.90 -1.42
CA TYR A 275 -2.44 -14.92 -0.61
C TYR A 275 -2.62 -13.49 -1.15
N LEU A 276 -2.50 -13.29 -2.47
CA LEU A 276 -2.73 -12.01 -3.13
C LEU A 276 -4.17 -11.51 -2.95
N LEU A 277 -5.16 -12.41 -3.04
CA LEU A 277 -6.57 -12.11 -2.81
C LEU A 277 -6.85 -11.76 -1.35
N ALA A 278 -6.31 -12.54 -0.42
CA ALA A 278 -6.39 -12.31 1.01
C ALA A 278 -5.76 -10.97 1.39
N LEU A 279 -4.58 -10.66 0.85
CA LEU A 279 -3.88 -9.39 1.04
C LEU A 279 -4.71 -8.22 0.48
N ALA A 280 -5.28 -8.37 -0.72
CA ALA A 280 -6.15 -7.35 -1.31
C ALA A 280 -7.40 -7.11 -0.47
N ALA A 281 -8.07 -8.17 -0.02
CA ALA A 281 -9.24 -8.09 0.86
C ALA A 281 -8.91 -7.44 2.21
N GLY A 282 -7.79 -7.84 2.83
CA GLY A 282 -7.29 -7.25 4.07
C GLY A 282 -7.03 -5.75 3.93
N VAL A 283 -6.32 -5.33 2.89
CA VAL A 283 -6.05 -3.91 2.62
C VAL A 283 -7.33 -3.11 2.36
N LEU A 284 -8.27 -3.68 1.59
CA LEU A 284 -9.52 -3.01 1.22
C LEU A 284 -10.50 -2.88 2.39
N SER A 285 -10.44 -3.82 3.35
CA SER A 285 -11.26 -3.81 4.56
C SER A 285 -10.88 -2.70 5.55
N HIS A 286 -9.69 -2.11 5.41
CA HIS A 286 -9.11 -1.15 6.36
C HIS A 286 -8.99 -1.67 7.81
N VAL A 287 -9.12 -2.98 8.03
CA VAL A 287 -8.97 -3.59 9.35
C VAL A 287 -7.49 -3.47 9.81
N PRO A 288 -7.23 -3.09 11.08
CA PRO A 288 -5.89 -3.08 11.64
C PRO A 288 -5.19 -4.42 11.44
N GLY A 289 -4.01 -4.41 10.82
CA GLY A 289 -3.26 -5.65 10.52
C GLY A 289 -3.86 -6.57 9.46
N GLY A 290 -5.01 -6.21 8.87
CA GLY A 290 -5.78 -7.13 8.01
C GLY A 290 -6.32 -8.35 8.76
N VAL A 291 -6.23 -8.35 10.09
CA VAL A 291 -6.49 -9.54 10.90
C VAL A 291 -7.97 -9.91 10.87
N GLY A 292 -8.24 -11.21 10.80
CA GLY A 292 -9.56 -11.78 10.60
C GLY A 292 -9.91 -11.92 9.12
N VAL A 293 -9.77 -10.86 8.32
CA VAL A 293 -10.14 -10.89 6.88
C VAL A 293 -9.13 -11.70 6.08
N PHE A 294 -7.84 -11.47 6.31
CA PHE A 294 -6.76 -12.18 5.63
C PHE A 294 -6.84 -13.69 5.91
N GLU A 295 -7.00 -14.05 7.20
CA GLU A 295 -7.13 -15.41 7.69
C GLU A 295 -8.41 -16.07 7.18
N ALA A 296 -9.55 -15.36 7.19
CA ALA A 296 -10.81 -15.89 6.69
C ALA A 296 -10.74 -16.26 5.21
N VAL A 297 -10.06 -15.47 4.37
CA VAL A 297 -9.88 -15.79 2.95
C VAL A 297 -8.96 -17.01 2.78
N LEU A 298 -7.85 -17.08 3.52
CA LEU A 298 -6.96 -18.24 3.48
C LEU A 298 -7.64 -19.52 3.95
N LEU A 299 -8.32 -19.47 5.11
CA LEU A 299 -9.04 -20.59 5.66
C LEU A 299 -10.20 -21.01 4.76
N ALA A 300 -10.96 -20.07 4.17
CA ALA A 300 -12.02 -20.41 3.24
C ALA A 300 -11.51 -21.10 1.96
N ALA A 301 -10.37 -20.64 1.44
CA ALA A 301 -9.75 -21.24 0.25
C ALA A 301 -9.12 -22.62 0.52
N PHE A 302 -8.57 -22.81 1.72
CA PHE A 302 -7.86 -24.04 2.09
C PHE A 302 -8.62 -24.92 3.10
N ALA A 303 -9.89 -24.63 3.41
CA ALA A 303 -10.68 -25.37 4.42
C ALA A 303 -10.75 -26.89 4.15
N GLY A 304 -10.64 -27.30 2.88
CA GLY A 304 -10.64 -28.70 2.48
C GLY A 304 -9.27 -29.39 2.47
N GLN A 305 -8.18 -28.65 2.65
CA GLN A 305 -6.79 -29.14 2.64
C GLN A 305 -6.12 -28.95 4.01
N LEU A 306 -6.26 -27.76 4.60
CA LEU A 306 -5.92 -27.54 6.00
C LEU A 306 -7.00 -28.22 6.83
N GLY A 307 -6.73 -29.45 7.27
CA GLY A 307 -7.58 -30.17 8.20
C GLY A 307 -8.02 -29.22 9.29
N ALA A 308 -9.33 -29.08 9.47
CA ALA A 308 -9.91 -28.17 10.45
C ALA A 308 -9.21 -28.39 11.78
N ALA A 309 -8.37 -27.44 12.20
CA ALA A 309 -7.84 -27.44 13.55
C ALA A 309 -9.06 -27.58 14.46
N PRO A 310 -9.08 -28.56 15.39
CA PRO A 310 -10.26 -28.79 16.21
C PRO A 310 -10.46 -27.55 17.07
N LEU A 311 -11.37 -26.68 16.65
CA LEU A 311 -11.94 -25.64 17.49
C LEU A 311 -12.87 -26.37 18.45
N ALA A 312 -12.30 -26.90 19.52
CA ALA A 312 -12.99 -27.47 20.67
C ALA A 312 -12.24 -27.12 21.95
#